data_AF-A0A8H7AUR7-F1
#
_entry.id   AF-A0A8H7AUR7-F1
#
_cell.length_a   1.000
_cell.length_b   1.000
_cell.length_c   1.000
_cell.angle_alpha   90.00
_cell.angle_beta   90.00
_cell.angle_gamma   90.00
#
_symmetry.space_group_name_H-M   'P 1'
#
loop_
_entity.id
_entity.type
_entity.pdbx_description
1 polymer ?
#
loop_
_entity_poly.entity_id
_entity_poly.type
_entity_poly.pdbx_seq_one_letter_code
_entity_poly.pdbx_strand_id
1 'polypeptide(L)'
;MSRAPASRSILLESLVNHVALPPRLPGKEDNNLDQIQYALTGYLIDARGTLRDSSNGEFSREWESVRTILHTCKILNTGGKLNKTSLVTHFRNLDRKDHLILHIAEQNAGLLIQRQHE
;
A
#
# COMPACT_ATOMS: atom_id res chain seq x y z
N MET A 1 15.66 19.91 7.72
CA MET A 1 15.24 20.74 6.57
C MET A 1 13.93 20.17 6.06
N SER A 2 12.81 20.88 6.25
CA SER A 2 11.49 20.43 5.79
C SER A 2 11.36 20.73 4.29
N ARG A 3 11.12 19.71 3.47
CA ARG A 3 11.22 19.78 2.00
C ARG A 3 9.84 20.06 1.39
N ALA A 4 9.80 20.97 0.41
CA ALA A 4 8.56 21.39 -0.24
C ALA A 4 7.84 20.21 -0.93
N PRO A 5 6.49 20.18 -0.90
CA PRO A 5 5.72 19.13 -1.56
C PRO A 5 5.97 19.16 -3.08
N ALA A 6 6.09 17.98 -3.69
CA ALA A 6 6.20 17.87 -5.14
C ALA A 6 4.95 18.46 -5.81
N SER A 7 5.10 19.07 -7.00
CA SER A 7 3.94 19.53 -7.75
C SER A 7 3.04 18.33 -8.12
N ARG A 8 1.73 18.52 -8.10
CA ARG A 8 0.74 17.45 -8.29
C ARG A 8 0.94 16.66 -9.60
N SER A 9 1.43 17.31 -10.65
CA SER A 9 1.74 16.69 -11.94
C SER A 9 2.91 15.71 -11.85
N ILE A 10 3.98 16.08 -11.13
CA ILE A 10 5.17 15.22 -10.96
C ILE A 10 4.80 13.99 -10.15
N LEU A 11 4.00 14.14 -9.09
CA LEU A 11 3.55 13.00 -8.29
C LEU A 11 2.70 12.02 -9.13
N LEU A 12 1.82 12.53 -9.99
CA LEU A 12 1.00 11.70 -10.86
C LEU A 12 1.84 10.92 -11.88
N GLU A 13 2.83 11.58 -12.50
CA GLU A 13 3.76 10.92 -13.41
C GLU A 13 4.54 9.79 -12.70
N SER A 14 5.09 10.06 -11.51
CA SER A 14 5.74 9.01 -10.71
C SER A 14 4.77 7.86 -10.43
N LEU A 15 3.55 8.14 -9.98
CA LEU A 15 2.54 7.10 -9.73
C LEU A 15 2.24 6.23 -10.95
N VAL A 16 2.09 6.86 -12.12
CA VAL A 16 1.88 6.12 -13.39
C VAL A 16 3.09 5.26 -13.70
N ASN A 17 4.31 5.78 -13.54
CA ASN A 17 5.53 5.01 -13.79
C ASN A 17 5.67 3.80 -12.86
N HIS A 18 5.27 3.93 -11.59
CA HIS A 18 5.28 2.85 -10.59
C HIS A 18 4.24 1.76 -10.85
N VAL A 19 3.14 2.08 -11.54
CA VAL A 19 2.07 1.10 -11.87
C VAL A 19 2.25 0.51 -13.26
N ALA A 20 2.54 1.34 -14.26
CA ALA A 20 2.60 0.94 -15.66
C ALA A 20 3.96 0.32 -16.05
N LEU A 21 5.00 0.52 -15.24
CA LEU A 21 6.37 0.06 -15.50
C LEU A 21 6.80 0.31 -16.95
N PRO A 22 6.93 1.59 -17.36
CA PRO A 22 7.10 1.95 -18.76
C PRO A 22 8.33 1.29 -19.37
N PRO A 23 8.36 1.06 -20.70
CA PRO A 23 9.48 0.40 -21.40
C PRO A 23 10.84 1.05 -21.14
N ARG A 24 10.85 2.35 -20.81
CA ARG A 24 12.03 3.07 -20.34
C ARG A 24 11.83 3.41 -18.86
N LEU A 25 12.34 2.55 -17.99
CA LEU A 25 12.29 2.77 -16.55
C LEU A 25 13.15 3.98 -16.16
N PRO A 26 12.78 4.71 -15.09
CA PRO A 26 13.63 5.75 -14.52
C PRO A 26 15.00 5.18 -14.15
N GLY A 27 16.07 5.86 -14.56
CA GLY A 27 17.45 5.42 -14.28
C GLY A 27 17.91 5.68 -12.84
N LYS A 28 17.04 6.21 -11.98
CA LYS A 28 17.31 6.56 -10.58
C LYS A 28 16.05 6.37 -9.74
N GLU A 29 16.25 6.10 -8.46
CA GLU A 29 15.17 6.04 -7.46
C GLU A 29 14.51 7.41 -7.28
N ASP A 30 13.18 7.41 -7.10
CA ASP A 30 12.42 8.62 -6.78
C ASP A 30 12.83 9.17 -5.41
N ASN A 31 12.92 10.50 -5.30
CA ASN A 31 13.31 11.17 -4.06
C ASN A 31 12.16 11.30 -3.04
N ASN A 32 10.95 10.87 -3.40
CA ASN A 32 9.70 11.10 -2.69
C ASN A 32 8.90 9.80 -2.53
N LEU A 33 9.58 8.66 -2.33
CA LEU A 33 8.98 7.34 -2.16
C LEU A 33 7.86 7.31 -1.11
N ASP A 34 8.03 7.98 0.03
CA ASP A 34 6.98 8.06 1.07
C ASP A 34 5.68 8.69 0.54
N GLN A 35 5.79 9.75 -0.26
CA GLN A 35 4.63 10.43 -0.86
C GLN A 35 3.99 9.57 -1.95
N ILE A 36 4.82 8.89 -2.75
CA ILE A 36 4.37 7.96 -3.79
C ILE A 36 3.62 6.79 -3.15
N GLN A 37 4.19 6.15 -2.13
CA GLN A 37 3.56 5.04 -1.41
C GLN A 37 2.24 5.46 -0.75
N TYR A 38 2.21 6.63 -0.09
CA TYR A 38 1.00 7.17 0.53
C TYR A 38 -0.11 7.44 -0.49
N ALA A 39 0.24 8.04 -1.62
CA ALA A 39 -0.70 8.35 -2.68
C ALA A 39 -1.17 7.08 -3.41
N LEU A 40 -0.26 6.16 -3.75
CA LEU A 40 -0.56 4.91 -4.43
C LEU A 40 -1.52 4.04 -3.62
N THR A 41 -1.27 3.87 -2.32
CA THR A 41 -2.19 3.14 -1.43
C THR A 41 -3.56 3.83 -1.32
N GLY A 42 -3.62 5.17 -1.35
CA GLY A 42 -4.87 5.91 -1.45
C GLY A 42 -5.64 5.59 -2.74
N TYR A 43 -4.96 5.69 -3.90
CA TYR A 43 -5.55 5.37 -5.19
C TYR A 43 -6.06 3.93 -5.27
N LEU A 44 -5.35 2.94 -4.69
CA LEU A 44 -5.81 1.55 -4.67
C LEU A 44 -7.05 1.36 -3.78
N ILE A 45 -7.13 2.05 -2.64
CA ILE A 45 -8.32 2.05 -1.77
C ILE A 45 -9.52 2.66 -2.51
N ASP A 46 -9.32 3.75 -3.25
CA ASP A 46 -10.38 4.40 -4.03
C ASP A 46 -10.80 3.55 -5.23
N ALA A 47 -9.84 2.97 -5.96
CA ALA A 47 -10.09 2.10 -7.11
C ALA A 47 -10.91 0.86 -6.74
N ARG A 48 -10.74 0.33 -5.53
CA ARG A 48 -11.61 -0.72 -4.98
C ARG A 48 -13.08 -0.31 -4.98
N GLY A 49 -13.38 0.95 -4.66
CA GLY A 49 -14.76 1.47 -4.69
C GLY A 49 -15.35 1.36 -6.09
N THR A 50 -14.62 1.83 -7.09
CA THR A 50 -15.00 1.74 -8.50
C THR A 50 -15.20 0.28 -8.95
N LEU A 51 -14.31 -0.63 -8.55
CA LEU A 51 -14.40 -2.05 -8.93
C LEU A 51 -15.60 -2.75 -8.27
N ARG A 52 -15.87 -2.46 -7.00
CA ARG A 52 -17.07 -2.95 -6.30
C ARG A 52 -18.35 -2.46 -6.99
N ASP A 53 -18.38 -1.19 -7.36
CA ASP A 53 -19.56 -0.59 -7.99
C ASP A 53 -19.77 -1.15 -9.41
N SER A 54 -18.68 -1.43 -10.15
CA SER A 54 -18.75 -2.09 -11.47
C SER A 54 -19.19 -3.56 -11.42
N SER A 55 -19.03 -4.23 -10.27
CA SER A 55 -19.44 -5.62 -10.06
C SER A 55 -20.86 -5.73 -9.50
N ASN A 56 -21.65 -4.64 -9.50
CA ASN A 56 -23.02 -4.60 -8.97
C ASN A 56 -23.14 -5.15 -7.53
N GLY A 57 -22.09 -5.00 -6.72
CA GLY A 57 -22.05 -5.50 -5.35
C GLY A 57 -21.66 -6.98 -5.22
N GLU A 58 -21.38 -7.69 -6.32
CA GLU A 58 -20.66 -8.96 -6.23
C GLU A 58 -19.30 -8.75 -5.55
N PHE A 59 -18.86 -9.77 -4.83
CA PHE A 59 -17.59 -9.74 -4.09
C PHE A 59 -17.46 -8.62 -3.03
N SER A 60 -18.58 -8.08 -2.53
CA SER A 60 -18.56 -6.95 -1.58
C SER A 60 -17.71 -7.23 -0.32
N ARG A 61 -17.73 -8.47 0.18
CA ARG A 61 -16.93 -8.88 1.35
C ARG A 61 -15.44 -8.91 1.03
N GLU A 62 -15.08 -9.44 -0.13
CA GLU A 62 -13.72 -9.54 -0.64
C GLU A 62 -13.16 -8.14 -0.87
N TRP A 63 -13.95 -7.26 -1.48
CA TRP A 63 -13.59 -5.85 -1.65
C TRP A 63 -13.40 -5.12 -0.32
N GLU A 64 -14.19 -5.43 0.72
CA GLU A 64 -13.98 -4.86 2.06
C GLU A 64 -12.71 -5.42 2.72
N SER A 65 -12.41 -6.71 2.52
CA SER A 65 -11.15 -7.30 2.95
C SER A 65 -9.95 -6.61 2.29
N VAL A 66 -9.99 -6.41 0.96
CA VAL A 66 -8.96 -5.66 0.22
C VAL A 66 -8.78 -4.25 0.79
N ARG A 67 -9.87 -3.54 1.08
CA ARG A 67 -9.81 -2.21 1.70
C ARG A 67 -9.09 -2.26 3.06
N THR A 68 -9.46 -3.20 3.92
CA THR A 68 -8.85 -3.36 5.25
C THR A 68 -7.35 -3.68 5.13
N ILE A 69 -6.97 -4.58 4.22
CA ILE A 69 -5.56 -4.96 3.99
C ILE A 69 -4.75 -3.74 3.51
N LEU A 70 -5.25 -2.99 2.53
CA LEU A 70 -4.58 -1.81 2.00
C LEU A 70 -4.45 -0.71 3.05
N HIS A 71 -5.48 -0.51 3.87
CA HIS A 71 -5.45 0.47 4.95
C HIS A 71 -4.43 0.09 6.04
N THR A 72 -4.41 -1.17 6.46
CA THR A 72 -3.41 -1.69 7.40
C THR A 72 -1.99 -1.60 6.82
N CYS A 73 -1.81 -1.95 5.54
CA CYS A 73 -0.54 -1.81 4.83
C CYS A 73 -0.06 -0.35 4.84
N LYS A 74 -0.95 0.60 4.56
CA LYS A 74 -0.63 2.04 4.60
C LYS A 74 -0.14 2.47 5.98
N ILE A 75 -0.83 2.06 7.04
CA ILE A 75 -0.45 2.40 8.43
C ILE A 75 0.88 1.76 8.81
N LEU A 76 1.04 0.46 8.57
CA LEU A 76 2.22 -0.29 9.04
C LEU A 76 3.51 0.16 8.36
N ASN A 77 3.43 0.55 7.07
CA ASN A 77 4.58 0.93 6.28
C ASN A 77 4.79 2.45 6.18
N THR A 78 4.09 3.25 7.01
CA THR A 78 4.21 4.71 6.99
C THR A 78 5.65 5.16 7.33
N GLY A 79 6.24 6.01 6.48
CA GLY A 79 7.57 6.58 6.69
C GLY A 79 8.72 5.58 6.55
N GLY A 80 8.51 4.49 5.82
CA GLY A 80 9.54 3.50 5.49
C GLY A 80 10.11 2.71 6.67
N LYS A 81 9.49 2.82 7.86
CA LYS A 81 9.97 2.16 9.09
C LYS A 81 8.84 1.42 9.78
N LEU A 82 9.10 0.16 10.12
CA LEU A 82 8.16 -0.63 10.88
C LEU A 82 8.28 -0.33 12.38
N ASN A 83 7.17 0.13 12.98
CA ASN A 83 7.09 0.36 14.42
C ASN A 83 6.72 -0.94 15.15
N LYS A 84 7.54 -1.36 16.10
CA LYS A 84 7.33 -2.60 16.89
C LYS A 84 5.96 -2.63 17.57
N THR A 85 5.54 -1.56 18.23
CA THR A 85 4.26 -1.49 18.94
C THR A 85 3.09 -1.62 17.97
N SER A 86 3.16 -0.92 16.83
CA SER A 86 2.16 -1.02 15.76
C SER A 86 2.07 -2.43 15.19
N LEU A 87 3.22 -3.04 14.88
CA LEU A 87 3.30 -4.43 14.41
C LEU A 87 2.65 -5.39 15.41
N VAL A 88 3.07 -5.35 16.69
CA VAL A 88 2.53 -6.25 17.72
C VAL A 88 1.01 -6.12 17.85
N THR A 89 0.48 -4.89 17.79
CA THR A 89 -0.97 -4.66 17.81
C THR A 89 -1.67 -5.29 16.60
N HIS A 90 -1.17 -5.08 15.39
CA HIS A 90 -1.79 -5.64 14.18
C HIS A 90 -1.63 -7.16 14.09
N PHE A 91 -0.52 -7.73 14.57
CA PHE A 91 -0.36 -9.18 14.69
C PHE A 91 -1.32 -9.80 15.70
N ARG A 92 -1.56 -9.15 16.85
CA ARG A 92 -2.53 -9.64 17.85
C ARG A 92 -3.97 -9.63 17.35
N ASN A 93 -4.29 -8.66 16.50
CA ASN A 93 -5.61 -8.50 15.93
C ASN A 93 -5.78 -9.21 14.57
N LEU A 94 -4.77 -9.98 14.12
CA LEU A 94 -4.80 -10.66 12.84
C LEU A 94 -5.80 -11.84 12.89
N ASP A 95 -7.00 -11.63 12.35
CA ASP A 95 -8.01 -12.68 12.23
C ASP A 95 -7.79 -13.52 10.96
N ARG A 96 -8.54 -14.62 10.81
CA ARG A 96 -8.40 -15.65 9.77
C ARG A 96 -8.49 -15.11 8.33
N LYS A 97 -9.19 -13.99 8.14
CA LYS A 97 -9.41 -13.38 6.82
C LYS A 97 -8.52 -12.16 6.58
N ASP A 98 -7.74 -11.78 7.58
CA ASP A 98 -6.91 -10.59 7.52
C ASP A 98 -5.51 -10.95 7.00
N HIS A 99 -4.93 -10.00 6.28
CA HIS A 99 -3.58 -10.10 5.77
C HIS A 99 -2.78 -8.87 6.18
N LEU A 100 -1.50 -9.06 6.48
CA LEU A 100 -0.55 -7.97 6.65
C LEU A 100 0.38 -7.95 5.45
N ILE A 101 0.56 -6.76 4.87
CA ILE A 101 1.58 -6.52 3.86
C ILE A 101 2.63 -5.61 4.50
N LEU A 102 3.87 -6.09 4.60
CA LEU A 102 5.00 -5.38 5.19
C LEU A 102 6.09 -5.17 4.15
N HIS A 103 6.74 -4.01 4.20
CA HIS A 103 7.93 -3.69 3.44
C HIS A 103 9.14 -3.65 4.39
N ILE A 104 10.10 -4.55 4.15
CA ILE A 104 11.35 -4.65 4.89
C ILE A 104 12.45 -3.98 4.07
N ALA A 105 12.67 -2.69 4.31
CA ALA A 105 13.58 -1.85 3.52
C ALA A 105 15.02 -2.39 3.49
N GLU A 106 15.55 -2.83 4.65
CA GLU A 106 16.91 -3.35 4.76
C GLU A 106 17.15 -4.56 3.83
N GLN A 107 16.11 -5.38 3.63
CA GLN A 107 16.17 -6.65 2.90
C GLN A 107 15.62 -6.51 1.48
N ASN A 108 15.17 -5.30 1.09
CA ASN A 108 14.42 -5.04 -0.14
C ASN A 108 13.31 -6.09 -0.39
N ALA A 109 12.55 -6.39 0.66
CA ALA A 109 11.59 -7.50 0.65
C ALA A 109 10.17 -7.05 1.00
N GLY A 110 9.19 -7.58 0.27
CA GLY A 110 7.78 -7.53 0.63
C GLY A 110 7.37 -8.82 1.34
N LEU A 111 6.71 -8.72 2.49
CA LEU A 111 6.14 -9.85 3.21
C LEU A 111 4.62 -9.77 3.19
N LEU A 112 3.97 -10.82 2.70
CA LEU A 112 2.54 -11.04 2.85
C LEU A 112 2.34 -12.09 3.94
N ILE A 113 1.64 -11.71 5.01
CA ILE A 113 1.42 -12.56 6.17
C ILE A 113 -0.07 -12.80 6.33
N GLN A 114 -0.44 -14.07 6.47
CA GLN A 114 -1.81 -14.50 6.75
C GLN A 114 -1.77 -15.54 7.87
N ARG A 115 -2.75 -15.50 8.77
CA ARG A 115 -2.93 -16.55 9.77
C ARG A 115 -3.56 -17.79 9.15
N GLN A 116 -2.79 -18.87 9.01
CA GLN A 116 -3.28 -20.17 8.58
C GLN A 116 -3.95 -20.94 9.73
N HIS A 117 -4.72 -21.97 9.38
CA HIS A 117 -5.35 -22.88 10.33
C HIS A 117 -4.59 -24.22 10.35
N GLU A 118 -4.43 -24.80 11.54
CA GLU A 118 -4.28 -26.26 11.77
C GLU A 118 -5.60 -26.76 12.38
#